data_AF-A0A4V3C4V0-F1
#
_entry.id   AF-A0A4V3C4V0-F1
#
_cell.length_a   1.000
_cell.length_b   1.000
_cell.length_c   1.000
_cell.angle_alpha   90.00
_cell.angle_beta   90.00
_cell.angle_gamma   90.00
#
_symmetry.space_group_name_H-M   'P 1'
#
loop_
_entity.id
_entity.type
_entity.pdbx_description
1 polymer ?
#
loop_
_entity_poly.entity_id
_entity_poly.type
_entity_poly.pdbx_seq_one_letter_code
_entity_poly.pdbx_strand_id
1 'polypeptide(L)'
;MSRYLPNDGRYPDDTPVWTPYPLPDSPTAYEDWPWLQGTVLGQCGPDEWHIVIDAPELVEHGDGYDWSPACFRNSSELRRIGADR
;
A
#
# COMPACT_ATOMS: atom_id res chain seq x y z
N MET A 1 -4.85 -21.96 1.40
CA MET A 1 -3.43 -21.56 1.50
C MET A 1 -3.40 -20.06 1.62
N SER A 2 -2.69 -19.51 2.61
CA SER A 2 -2.50 -18.05 2.70
C SER A 2 -1.78 -17.58 1.43
N ARG A 3 -2.20 -16.44 0.88
CA ARG A 3 -1.52 -15.81 -0.26
C ARG A 3 -0.22 -15.11 0.18
N TYR A 4 0.01 -15.00 1.49
CA TYR A 4 1.09 -14.26 2.10
C TYR A 4 1.99 -15.16 2.94
N LEU A 5 3.27 -14.78 3.03
CA LEU A 5 4.24 -15.37 3.92
C LEU A 5 3.96 -14.96 5.38
N PRO A 6 4.49 -15.70 6.37
CA PRO A 6 4.53 -15.21 7.73
C PRO A 6 5.23 -13.84 7.78
N ASN A 7 4.54 -12.86 8.35
CA ASN A 7 5.02 -11.50 8.47
C ASN A 7 6.22 -11.42 9.42
N ASP A 8 7.24 -10.62 9.09
CA ASP A 8 8.44 -10.40 9.89
C ASP A 8 8.27 -9.38 11.03
N GLY A 9 7.09 -8.75 11.10
CA GLY A 9 6.70 -7.80 12.15
C GLY A 9 7.07 -6.34 11.86
N ARG A 10 7.77 -6.03 10.77
CA ARG A 10 8.04 -4.62 10.40
C ARG A 10 6.76 -3.92 9.98
N TYR A 11 5.94 -4.55 9.17
CA TYR A 11 4.64 -4.03 8.78
C TYR A 11 3.62 -5.17 8.86
N PRO A 12 3.02 -5.41 10.04
CA PRO A 12 2.00 -6.43 10.20
C PRO A 12 0.80 -6.21 9.28
N ASP A 13 0.08 -7.27 8.98
CA ASP A 13 -1.19 -7.22 8.26
C ASP A 13 -2.16 -6.26 8.97
N ASP A 14 -3.05 -5.62 8.21
CA ASP A 14 -3.98 -4.57 8.65
C ASP A 14 -3.32 -3.30 9.24
N THR A 15 -2.00 -3.14 9.11
CA THR A 15 -1.31 -1.93 9.55
C THR A 15 -1.50 -0.79 8.54
N PRO A 16 -1.94 0.41 8.98
CA PRO A 16 -1.99 1.58 8.12
C PRO A 16 -0.58 2.14 7.88
N VAL A 17 -0.27 2.45 6.63
CA VAL A 17 1.02 2.96 6.17
C VAL A 17 0.84 4.11 5.17
N TRP A 18 1.84 4.96 5.05
CA TRP A 18 2.04 5.81 3.89
C TRP A 18 2.91 5.07 2.87
N THR A 19 2.53 5.14 1.60
CA THR A 19 3.31 4.56 0.49
C THR A 19 3.18 5.42 -0.78
N PRO A 20 4.22 5.54 -1.62
CA PRO A 20 4.11 6.26 -2.88
C PRO A 20 3.24 5.50 -3.88
N TYR A 21 2.29 6.19 -4.48
CA TYR A 21 1.42 5.66 -5.54
C TYR A 21 1.03 6.79 -6.51
N PRO A 22 1.03 6.54 -7.84
CA PRO A 22 0.73 7.60 -8.78
C PRO A 22 -0.78 7.89 -8.80
N LEU A 23 -1.11 9.17 -8.73
CA LEU A 23 -2.42 9.67 -9.16
C LEU A 23 -2.46 9.77 -10.70
N PRO A 24 -3.65 9.88 -11.34
CA PRO A 24 -3.77 9.94 -12.80
C PRO A 24 -2.88 10.99 -13.50
N ASP A 25 -2.64 12.13 -12.84
CA ASP A 25 -1.79 13.22 -13.35
C ASP A 25 -0.38 13.26 -12.72
N SER A 26 0.04 12.17 -12.06
CA SER A 26 1.37 12.12 -11.43
C SER A 26 2.50 12.04 -12.45
N PRO A 27 3.71 12.53 -12.10
CA PRO A 27 4.90 12.38 -12.93
C PRO A 27 5.20 10.91 -13.23
N THR A 28 5.90 10.66 -14.34
CA THR A 28 6.42 9.33 -14.66
C THR A 28 7.53 8.88 -13.72
N ALA A 29 8.24 9.85 -13.12
CA ALA A 29 9.30 9.59 -12.15
C ALA A 29 8.71 9.14 -10.81
N TYR A 30 9.15 7.96 -10.36
CA TYR A 30 8.66 7.31 -9.14
C TYR A 30 8.90 8.12 -7.87
N GLU A 31 10.02 8.83 -7.81
CA GLU A 31 10.43 9.64 -6.66
C GLU A 31 9.52 10.85 -6.39
N ASP A 32 8.77 11.28 -7.41
CA ASP A 32 7.87 12.44 -7.34
C ASP A 32 6.41 12.06 -7.06
N TRP A 33 6.12 10.77 -6.87
CA TRP A 33 4.76 10.34 -6.55
C TRP A 33 4.34 10.81 -5.16
N PRO A 34 3.07 11.20 -4.98
CA PRO A 34 2.55 11.53 -3.66
C PRO A 34 2.58 10.28 -2.77
N TRP A 35 2.83 10.50 -1.49
CA TRP A 35 2.67 9.47 -0.47
C TRP A 35 1.19 9.41 -0.08
N LEU A 36 0.53 8.30 -0.42
CA LEU A 36 -0.88 8.05 -0.12
C LEU A 36 -1.01 7.09 1.06
N GLN A 37 -2.15 7.13 1.75
CA GLN A 37 -2.47 6.14 2.77
C GLN A 37 -2.78 4.80 2.10
N GLY A 38 -2.38 3.73 2.76
CA GLY A 38 -2.76 2.38 2.40
C GLY A 38 -2.70 1.46 3.59
N THR A 39 -3.23 0.25 3.40
CA THR A 39 -3.31 -0.79 4.42
C THR A 39 -2.55 -2.02 3.97
N VAL A 40 -1.72 -2.58 4.85
CA VAL A 40 -0.96 -3.79 4.57
C VAL A 40 -1.90 -4.99 4.48
N LEU A 41 -1.94 -5.65 3.32
CA LEU A 41 -2.66 -6.91 3.14
C LEU A 41 -1.83 -8.12 3.57
N GLY A 42 -0.51 -8.03 3.45
CA GLY A 42 0.42 -9.04 3.94
C GLY A 42 1.81 -8.99 3.30
N GLN A 43 2.74 -9.75 3.86
CA GLN A 43 4.12 -9.86 3.36
C GLN A 43 4.23 -10.94 2.27
N CYS A 44 4.83 -10.59 1.12
CA CYS A 44 4.98 -11.47 -0.04
C CYS A 44 6.42 -11.96 -0.25
N GLY A 45 7.40 -11.27 0.35
CA GLY A 45 8.82 -11.63 0.29
C GLY A 45 9.61 -11.05 1.46
N PRO A 46 10.92 -11.36 1.57
CA PRO A 46 11.77 -10.90 2.69
C PRO A 46 11.81 -9.39 2.90
N ASP A 47 11.49 -8.59 1.89
CA ASP A 47 11.39 -7.13 1.98
C ASP A 47 10.32 -6.61 1.01
N GLU A 48 9.17 -7.27 0.96
CA GLU A 48 8.09 -6.93 0.03
C GLU A 48 6.72 -7.15 0.69
N TRP A 49 5.90 -6.11 0.72
CA TRP A 49 4.52 -6.12 1.23
C TRP A 49 3.55 -5.75 0.14
N HIS A 50 2.37 -6.36 0.19
CA HIS A 50 1.22 -6.00 -0.65
C HIS A 50 0.34 -5.01 0.10
N ILE A 51 0.14 -3.84 -0.48
CA ILE A 51 -0.57 -2.72 0.13
C ILE A 51 -1.81 -2.40 -0.71
N VAL A 52 -2.98 -2.29 -0.11
CA VAL A 52 -4.15 -1.67 -0.75
C VAL A 52 -4.10 -0.16 -0.51
N ILE A 53 -4.41 0.64 -1.53
CA ILE A 53 -4.39 2.11 -1.42
C ILE A 53 -5.75 2.62 -0.96
N ASP A 54 -5.73 3.43 0.11
CA ASP A 54 -6.90 4.00 0.76
C ASP A 54 -7.15 5.42 0.25
N ALA A 55 -7.38 5.54 -1.06
CA ALA A 55 -7.62 6.81 -1.75
C ALA A 55 -8.93 6.75 -2.56
N PRO A 56 -10.01 7.42 -2.12
CA PRO A 56 -11.31 7.39 -2.79
C PRO A 56 -11.26 7.80 -4.27
N GLU A 57 -10.39 8.73 -4.64
CA GLU A 57 -10.21 9.21 -6.02
C GLU A 57 -9.59 8.16 -6.96
N LEU A 58 -9.02 7.09 -6.41
CA LEU A 58 -8.44 5.98 -7.16
C LEU A 58 -9.36 4.76 -7.21
N VAL A 59 -10.52 4.81 -6.56
CA VAL A 59 -11.47 3.70 -6.54
C VAL A 59 -12.11 3.56 -7.91
N GLU A 60 -11.98 2.37 -8.50
CA GLU A 60 -12.69 2.02 -9.72
C GLU A 60 -14.07 1.46 -9.37
N HIS A 61 -15.12 2.18 -9.76
CA HIS A 61 -16.51 1.79 -9.53
C HIS A 61 -16.98 0.78 -10.58
N GLY A 62 -17.27 -0.45 -10.14
CA GLY A 62 -17.80 -1.53 -10.97
C GLY A 62 -19.31 -1.71 -10.81
N ASP A 63 -19.88 -2.65 -11.57
CA ASP A 63 -21.29 -3.04 -11.43
C ASP A 63 -21.46 -4.00 -10.24
N GLY A 64 -21.67 -3.44 -9.05
CA GLY A 64 -21.95 -4.18 -7.81
C GLY A 64 -20.79 -4.31 -6.83
N TYR A 65 -19.61 -3.77 -7.14
CA TYR A 65 -18.47 -3.65 -6.23
C TYR A 65 -17.56 -2.49 -6.63
N ASP A 66 -16.77 -2.01 -5.66
CA ASP A 66 -15.73 -0.99 -5.84
C ASP A 66 -14.35 -1.65 -5.71
N TRP A 67 -13.39 -1.27 -6.55
CA TRP A 67 -12.00 -1.74 -6.47
C TRP A 67 -11.06 -0.63 -6.04
N SER A 68 -10.39 -0.83 -4.91
CA SER A 68 -9.20 -0.05 -4.57
C SER A 68 -7.97 -0.67 -5.25
N PRO A 69 -7.07 0.15 -5.82
CA PRO A 69 -5.83 -0.38 -6.36
C PRO A 69 -4.92 -0.89 -5.25
N ALA A 70 -4.02 -1.80 -5.61
CA ALA A 70 -3.03 -2.34 -4.70
C ALA A 70 -1.65 -2.40 -5.37
N CYS A 71 -0.59 -2.38 -4.56
CA CYS A 71 0.79 -2.38 -5.03
C CYS A 71 1.72 -3.21 -4.14
N PHE A 72 2.85 -3.62 -4.70
CA PHE A 72 3.94 -4.25 -3.94
C PHE A 72 5.02 -3.22 -3.64
N ARG A 73 5.48 -3.20 -2.40
CA ARG A 73 6.42 -2.18 -1.89
C ARG A 73 7.44 -2.81 -0.96
N ASN A 74 8.66 -2.31 -1.02
CA ASN A 74 9.70 -2.66 -0.06
C ASN A 74 9.65 -1.74 1.16
N SER A 75 10.42 -2.07 2.21
CA SER A 75 10.32 -1.35 3.48
C SER A 75 10.73 0.12 3.43
N SER A 76 11.56 0.52 2.44
CA SER A 76 11.97 1.92 2.23
C SER A 76 10.86 2.79 1.65
N GLU A 77 9.83 2.16 1.08
CA GLU A 77 8.68 2.78 0.43
C GLU A 77 7.44 2.77 1.33
N LEU A 78 7.62 2.44 2.60
CA LEU A 78 6.56 2.37 3.61
C LEU A 78 6.93 3.26 4.79
N ARG A 79 5.94 3.97 5.33
CA ARG A 79 6.08 4.71 6.60
C ARG A 79 4.86 4.43 7.47
N ARG A 80 5.03 4.13 8.75
CA ARG A 80 3.89 3.93 9.65
C ARG A 80 3.11 5.24 9.84
N ILE A 81 1.79 5.14 9.86
CA ILE A 81 0.94 6.28 10.23
C ILE A 81 0.95 6.39 11.76
N GLY A 82 1.54 7.44 12.30
CA GLY A 82 1.61 7.69 13.74
C GLY A 82 2.59 6.77 14.48
N ALA A 83 3.88 7.07 14.39
CA ALA A 83 4.87 6.60 15.36
C ALA A 83 5.30 7.75 16.28
N ASP A 84 4.33 8.48 16.84
CA ASP A 84 4.57 9.32 18.01
C ASP A 84 3.97 8.60 19.23
N ARG A 85 4.85 8.08 20.09
CA ARG A 85 4.57 7.90 21.52
C ARG A 85 5.51 8.78 22.30
#